data_AF-G1UWD7-F1
#
_entry.id   AF-G1UWD7-F1
#
_cell.length_a   1.000
_cell.length_b   1.000
_cell.length_c   1.000
_cell.angle_alpha   90.00
_cell.angle_beta   90.00
_cell.angle_gamma   90.00
#
_symmetry.space_group_name_H-M   'P 1'
#
loop_
_entity.id
_entity.type
_entity.pdbx_description
1 polymer ?
#
loop_
_entity_poly.entity_id
_entity_poly.type
_entity_poly.pdbx_seq_one_letter_code
_entity_poly.pdbx_strand_id
1 'polypeptide(L)'
;MARLTADQWEQARAEYEVRGVSLGDVAKRFDVATSSVSRRARAEGWVQGKMQDLAERKVAAVKELAAVETQTQDLPLRFRHTLQSVVQERLQAEGMLASLDVALATKAITLASQATRAADIETLSRARKNLAPAQQAPAQQTTVTVNQQAQAGAAAEAVSTPPAPPTPEGAVRAVLRGALEGDDA
;
A
#
# COMPACT_ATOMS: atom_id res chain seq x y z
N MET A 1 -13.40 5.50 -48.70
CA MET A 1 -13.29 4.68 -47.47
C MET A 1 -11.94 4.94 -46.85
N ALA A 2 -11.91 5.36 -45.59
CA ALA A 2 -10.66 5.63 -44.87
C ALA A 2 -9.79 4.37 -44.84
N ARG A 3 -8.51 4.51 -45.19
CA ARG A 3 -7.52 3.44 -45.01
C ARG A 3 -7.01 3.56 -43.57
N LEU A 4 -7.43 2.64 -42.71
CA LEU A 4 -6.95 2.57 -41.33
C LEU A 4 -5.44 2.26 -41.31
N THR A 5 -4.71 2.90 -40.40
CA THR A 5 -3.30 2.61 -40.10
C THR A 5 -3.16 1.26 -39.39
N ALA A 6 -1.93 0.75 -39.26
CA ALA A 6 -1.66 -0.48 -38.53
C ALA A 6 -2.17 -0.42 -37.07
N ASP A 7 -1.87 0.66 -36.37
CA ASP A 7 -2.31 0.89 -34.99
C ASP A 7 -3.84 0.94 -34.86
N GLN A 8 -4.53 1.53 -35.84
CA GLN A 8 -6.00 1.58 -35.84
C GLN A 8 -6.61 0.19 -36.05
N TRP A 9 -5.96 -0.67 -36.83
CA TRP A 9 -6.38 -2.06 -36.98
C TRP A 9 -6.12 -2.89 -35.72
N GLU A 10 -5.02 -2.63 -35.02
CA GLU A 10 -4.75 -3.26 -33.72
C GLU A 10 -5.78 -2.83 -32.67
N GLN A 11 -6.15 -1.54 -32.65
CA GLN A 11 -7.22 -1.06 -31.79
C GLN A 11 -8.58 -1.69 -32.15
N ALA A 12 -8.90 -1.82 -33.43
CA ALA A 12 -10.11 -2.51 -33.88
C ALA A 12 -10.16 -3.98 -33.46
N ARG A 13 -9.00 -4.66 -33.53
CA ARG A 13 -8.83 -6.02 -33.01
C ARG A 13 -9.08 -6.07 -31.50
N ALA A 14 -8.51 -5.13 -30.73
CA ALA A 14 -8.71 -5.09 -29.28
C ALA A 14 -10.18 -4.86 -28.90
N GLU A 15 -10.91 -4.00 -29.62
CA GLU A 15 -12.35 -3.82 -29.41
C GLU A 15 -13.15 -5.12 -29.65
N TYR A 16 -12.76 -5.91 -30.64
CA TYR A 16 -13.40 -7.19 -30.94
C TYR A 16 -12.99 -8.30 -29.95
N GLU A 17 -11.69 -8.52 -29.74
CA GLU A 17 -11.16 -9.64 -28.95
C GLU A 17 -11.18 -9.38 -27.44
N VAL A 18 -11.01 -8.13 -27.00
CA VAL A 18 -10.98 -7.79 -25.57
C VAL A 18 -12.35 -7.34 -25.09
N ARG A 19 -12.98 -6.37 -25.77
CA ARG A 19 -14.30 -5.88 -25.36
C ARG A 19 -15.45 -6.76 -25.83
N GLY A 20 -15.23 -7.67 -26.78
CA GLY A 20 -16.29 -8.53 -27.32
C GLY A 20 -17.30 -7.77 -28.18
N VAL A 21 -16.94 -6.61 -28.74
CA VAL A 21 -17.82 -5.82 -29.60
C VAL A 21 -18.05 -6.56 -30.93
N SER A 22 -19.22 -6.41 -31.55
CA SER A 22 -19.51 -7.06 -32.84
C SER A 22 -18.66 -6.47 -33.98
N LEU A 23 -18.37 -7.25 -35.04
CA LEU A 23 -17.65 -6.74 -36.23
C LEU A 23 -18.36 -5.56 -36.89
N GLY A 24 -19.70 -5.50 -36.81
CA GLY A 24 -20.49 -4.40 -37.34
C GLY A 24 -20.33 -3.11 -36.54
N ASP A 25 -20.21 -3.20 -35.22
CA ASP A 25 -20.00 -2.04 -34.36
C ASP A 25 -18.55 -1.56 -34.39
N VAL A 26 -17.59 -2.48 -34.55
CA VAL A 26 -16.19 -2.13 -34.90
C VAL A 26 -16.18 -1.38 -36.23
N ALA A 27 -16.85 -1.88 -37.26
CA ALA A 27 -16.90 -1.23 -38.57
C ALA A 27 -17.46 0.20 -38.51
N LYS A 28 -18.56 0.41 -37.75
CA LYS A 28 -19.12 1.75 -37.50
C LYS A 28 -18.14 2.67 -36.76
N ARG A 29 -17.45 2.16 -35.73
CA ARG A 29 -16.57 2.95 -34.86
C ARG A 29 -15.30 3.44 -35.57
N PHE A 30 -14.82 2.65 -36.53
CA PHE A 30 -13.62 2.97 -37.32
C PHE A 30 -13.94 3.49 -38.74
N ASP A 31 -15.21 3.77 -39.05
CA ASP A 31 -15.68 4.23 -40.37
C ASP A 31 -15.16 3.40 -41.55
N VAL A 32 -15.28 2.07 -41.42
CA VAL A 32 -14.87 1.11 -42.46
C VAL A 32 -16.00 0.16 -42.81
N ALA A 33 -15.92 -0.43 -44.01
CA ALA A 33 -16.88 -1.45 -44.41
C ALA A 33 -16.75 -2.71 -43.53
N THR A 34 -17.88 -3.24 -43.07
CA THR A 34 -17.95 -4.49 -42.29
C THR A 34 -17.29 -5.66 -43.02
N SER A 35 -17.37 -5.71 -44.35
CA SER A 35 -16.71 -6.71 -45.18
C SER A 35 -15.18 -6.66 -45.08
N SER A 36 -14.59 -5.48 -44.96
CA SER A 36 -13.14 -5.30 -44.77
C SER A 36 -12.69 -5.82 -43.41
N VAL A 37 -13.42 -5.48 -42.35
CA VAL A 37 -13.13 -5.98 -40.98
C VAL A 37 -13.31 -7.50 -40.92
N SER A 38 -14.38 -8.03 -41.53
CA SER A 38 -14.68 -9.46 -41.54
C SER A 38 -13.64 -10.27 -42.34
N ARG A 39 -13.15 -9.76 -43.48
CA ARG A 39 -12.08 -10.40 -44.25
C ARG A 39 -10.79 -10.45 -43.43
N ARG A 40 -10.44 -9.35 -42.78
CA ARG A 40 -9.23 -9.25 -41.96
C ARG A 40 -9.32 -10.14 -40.71
N ALA A 41 -10.45 -10.12 -40.01
CA ALA A 41 -10.71 -10.99 -38.87
C ALA A 41 -10.56 -12.48 -39.23
N ARG A 42 -11.02 -12.91 -40.41
CA ARG A 42 -10.80 -14.29 -40.87
C ARG A 42 -9.34 -14.57 -41.23
N ALA A 43 -8.67 -13.63 -41.91
CA ALA A 43 -7.27 -13.79 -42.31
C ALA A 43 -6.31 -13.86 -41.11
N GLU A 44 -6.60 -13.12 -40.04
CA GLU A 44 -5.77 -13.03 -38.84
C GLU A 44 -6.32 -13.86 -37.67
N GLY A 45 -7.43 -14.59 -37.86
CA GLY A 45 -8.01 -15.50 -36.87
C GLY A 45 -8.56 -14.80 -35.62
N TRP A 46 -9.21 -13.64 -35.76
CA TRP A 46 -9.74 -12.90 -34.61
C TRP A 46 -10.90 -13.65 -33.95
N VAL A 47 -10.91 -13.68 -32.61
CA VAL A 47 -11.95 -14.34 -31.80
C VAL A 47 -12.66 -13.32 -30.91
N GLN A 48 -13.98 -13.18 -31.07
CA GLN A 48 -14.76 -12.22 -30.30
C GLN A 48 -14.67 -12.54 -28.81
N GLY A 49 -14.34 -11.53 -28.00
CA GLY A 49 -14.33 -11.70 -26.54
C GLY A 49 -13.32 -12.72 -26.02
N LYS A 50 -12.30 -13.08 -26.79
CA LYS A 50 -11.23 -14.02 -26.37
C LYS A 50 -10.63 -13.69 -24.98
N MET A 51 -10.61 -12.42 -24.59
CA MET A 51 -10.06 -11.98 -23.30
C MET A 51 -11.13 -11.71 -22.22
N GLN A 52 -12.41 -12.06 -22.45
CA GLN A 52 -13.48 -11.85 -21.46
C GLN A 52 -13.20 -12.58 -20.15
N ASP A 53 -12.80 -13.86 -20.19
CA ASP A 53 -12.43 -14.62 -19.00
C ASP A 53 -11.28 -13.98 -18.20
N LEU A 54 -10.32 -13.35 -18.89
CA LEU A 54 -9.24 -12.63 -18.22
C LEU A 54 -9.74 -11.33 -17.60
N ALA A 55 -10.62 -10.60 -18.30
CA ALA A 55 -11.23 -9.38 -17.78
C ALA A 55 -12.08 -9.68 -16.53
N GLU A 56 -12.89 -10.74 -16.55
CA GLU A 56 -13.69 -11.19 -15.42
C GLU A 56 -12.82 -11.58 -14.22
N ARG A 57 -11.75 -12.37 -14.44
CA ARG A 57 -10.79 -12.71 -13.37
C ARG A 57 -10.12 -11.47 -12.77
N LYS A 58 -9.76 -10.48 -13.59
CA LYS A 58 -9.19 -9.22 -13.10
C LYS A 58 -10.21 -8.43 -12.28
N VAL A 59 -11.47 -8.35 -12.73
CA VAL A 59 -12.53 -7.68 -11.97
C VAL A 59 -12.79 -8.38 -10.64
N ALA A 60 -12.83 -9.72 -10.62
CA ALA A 60 -12.97 -10.50 -9.40
C ALA A 60 -11.81 -10.22 -8.41
N ALA A 61 -10.56 -10.26 -8.88
CA ALA A 61 -9.40 -9.95 -8.05
C ALA A 61 -9.45 -8.52 -7.46
N VAL A 62 -9.94 -7.54 -8.22
CA VAL A 62 -10.11 -6.17 -7.73
C VAL A 62 -11.20 -6.08 -6.67
N LYS A 63 -12.31 -6.81 -6.82
CA LYS A 63 -13.36 -6.89 -5.79
C LYS A 63 -12.85 -7.51 -4.50
N GLU A 64 -12.10 -8.60 -4.60
CA GLU A 64 -11.49 -9.25 -3.43
C GLU A 64 -10.49 -8.32 -2.74
N LEU A 65 -9.65 -7.61 -3.49
CA LEU A 65 -8.73 -6.63 -2.92
C LEU A 65 -9.48 -5.51 -2.19
N ALA A 66 -10.58 -5.01 -2.75
CA ALA A 66 -11.40 -4.00 -2.10
C ALA A 66 -12.05 -4.51 -0.80
N ALA A 67 -12.49 -5.78 -0.78
CA ALA A 67 -13.04 -6.42 0.42
C ALA A 67 -11.97 -6.58 1.52
N VAL A 68 -10.78 -7.06 1.15
CA VAL A 68 -9.62 -7.20 2.07
C VAL A 68 -9.19 -5.84 2.64
N GLU A 69 -9.19 -4.79 1.81
CA GLU A 69 -8.85 -3.44 2.27
C GLU A 69 -9.90 -2.90 3.24
N THR A 70 -11.19 -3.11 2.97
CA THR A 70 -12.28 -2.74 3.89
C THR A 70 -12.11 -3.45 5.24
N GLN A 71 -11.89 -4.77 5.21
CA GLN A 71 -11.64 -5.55 6.42
C GLN A 71 -10.40 -5.06 7.18
N THR A 72 -9.35 -4.66 6.46
CA THR A 72 -8.12 -4.13 7.07
C THR A 72 -8.36 -2.77 7.72
N GLN A 73 -9.21 -1.92 7.14
CA GLN A 73 -9.54 -0.60 7.67
C GLN A 73 -10.35 -0.68 8.97
N ASP A 74 -11.19 -1.70 9.11
CA ASP A 74 -11.98 -1.95 10.32
C ASP A 74 -11.14 -2.41 11.52
N LEU A 75 -9.88 -2.84 11.29
CA LEU A 75 -8.97 -3.26 12.36
C LEU A 75 -8.40 -2.07 13.15
N PRO A 76 -8.15 -2.22 14.46
CA PRO A 76 -7.41 -1.22 15.23
C PRO A 76 -6.00 -0.98 14.66
N LEU A 77 -5.51 0.26 14.75
CA LEU A 77 -4.27 0.69 14.09
C LEU A 77 -3.05 -0.22 14.35
N ARG A 78 -2.87 -0.69 15.59
CA ARG A 78 -1.77 -1.61 15.93
C ARG A 78 -1.86 -2.93 15.18
N PHE A 79 -3.07 -3.49 15.03
CA PHE A 79 -3.29 -4.74 14.30
C PHE A 79 -3.01 -4.58 12.81
N ARG A 80 -3.37 -3.41 12.23
CA ARG A 80 -3.05 -3.08 10.82
C ARG A 80 -1.55 -3.10 10.56
N HIS A 81 -0.76 -2.47 11.42
CA HIS A 81 0.70 -2.46 11.29
C HIS A 81 1.30 -3.86 11.39
N THR A 82 0.86 -4.68 12.35
CA THR A 82 1.33 -6.07 12.46
C THR A 82 0.95 -6.90 11.24
N LEU A 83 -0.29 -6.77 10.75
CA LEU A 83 -0.75 -7.44 9.53
C LEU A 83 0.14 -7.05 8.33
N GLN A 84 0.44 -5.76 8.17
CA GLN A 84 1.30 -5.27 7.10
C GLN A 84 2.72 -5.86 7.17
N SER A 85 3.33 -5.95 8.37
CA SER A 85 4.64 -6.60 8.56
C SER A 85 4.60 -8.07 8.14
N VAL A 86 3.58 -8.81 8.57
CA VAL A 86 3.43 -10.23 8.23
C VAL A 86 3.23 -10.43 6.73
N VAL A 87 2.45 -9.57 6.07
CA VAL A 87 2.28 -9.62 4.61
C VAL A 87 3.60 -9.35 3.89
N GLN A 88 4.37 -8.35 4.35
CA GLN A 88 5.68 -8.04 3.79
C GLN A 88 6.66 -9.21 3.95
N GLU A 89 6.75 -9.80 5.15
CA GLU A 89 7.61 -10.96 5.42
C GLU A 89 7.24 -12.16 4.53
N ARG A 90 5.95 -12.43 4.34
CA ARG A 90 5.47 -13.51 3.47
C ARG A 90 5.77 -13.26 2.00
N LEU A 91 5.51 -12.04 1.50
CA LEU A 91 5.85 -11.67 0.13
C LEU A 91 7.37 -11.74 -0.13
N GLN A 92 8.18 -11.48 0.90
CA GLN A 92 9.63 -11.61 0.80
C GLN A 92 10.03 -13.08 0.74
N ALA A 93 9.45 -13.93 1.59
CA ALA A 93 9.67 -15.37 1.58
C ALA A 93 9.26 -16.02 0.26
N GLU A 94 8.21 -15.51 -0.39
CA GLU A 94 7.75 -15.95 -1.71
C GLU A 94 8.56 -15.33 -2.87
N GLY A 95 9.54 -14.46 -2.58
CA GLY A 95 10.36 -13.79 -3.60
C GLY A 95 9.60 -12.74 -4.43
N MET A 96 8.37 -12.40 -4.02
CA MET A 96 7.47 -11.50 -4.73
C MET A 96 7.78 -10.02 -4.46
N LEU A 97 8.47 -9.69 -3.36
CA LEU A 97 8.86 -8.30 -3.08
C LEU A 97 9.87 -7.75 -4.08
N ALA A 98 10.85 -8.55 -4.50
CA ALA A 98 11.81 -8.15 -5.52
C ALA A 98 11.15 -7.99 -6.90
N SER A 99 10.17 -8.83 -7.24
CA SER A 99 9.44 -8.71 -8.50
C SER A 99 8.48 -7.52 -8.48
N LEU A 100 7.90 -7.18 -7.33
CA LEU A 100 7.07 -6.00 -7.13
C LEU A 100 7.89 -4.71 -7.27
N ASP A 101 9.10 -4.65 -6.70
CA ASP A 101 10.02 -3.52 -6.85
C ASP A 101 10.42 -3.30 -8.32
N VAL A 102 10.68 -4.38 -9.05
CA VAL A 102 10.98 -4.33 -10.50
C VAL A 102 9.75 -3.87 -11.29
N ALA A 103 8.55 -4.35 -10.96
CA ALA A 103 7.31 -3.93 -11.61
C ALA A 103 6.99 -2.45 -11.34
N LEU A 104 7.22 -1.98 -10.11
CA LEU A 104 7.06 -0.58 -9.72
C LEU A 104 8.07 0.31 -10.43
N ALA A 105 9.34 -0.10 -10.51
CA ALA A 105 10.38 0.61 -11.25
C ALA A 105 10.04 0.70 -12.74
N THR A 106 9.55 -0.38 -13.34
CA THR A 106 9.10 -0.40 -14.75
C THR A 106 7.94 0.55 -14.98
N LYS A 107 6.94 0.56 -14.08
CA LYS A 107 5.79 1.47 -14.17
C LYS A 107 6.20 2.93 -13.98
N ALA A 108 7.14 3.22 -13.09
CA ALA A 108 7.70 4.55 -12.91
C ALA A 108 8.45 5.05 -14.16
N ILE A 109 9.19 4.17 -14.85
CA ILE A 109 9.86 4.48 -16.13
C ILE A 109 8.82 4.79 -17.21
N THR A 110 7.76 4.00 -17.34
CA THR A 110 6.67 4.24 -18.29
C THR A 110 5.93 5.55 -18.02
N LEU A 111 5.67 5.87 -16.75
CA LEU A 111 5.06 7.16 -16.38
C LEU A 111 6.00 8.34 -16.70
N ALA A 112 7.29 8.19 -16.46
CA ALA A 112 8.28 9.21 -16.79
C ALA A 112 8.44 9.40 -18.31
N SER A 113 8.29 8.35 -19.13
CA SER A 113 8.32 8.46 -20.60
C SER A 113 7.04 9.03 -21.20
N GLN A 114 5.91 8.89 -20.51
CA GLN A 114 4.61 9.48 -20.87
C GLN A 114 4.47 10.94 -20.39
N ALA A 115 5.30 11.38 -19.45
CA ALA A 115 5.34 12.75 -18.98
C ALA A 115 5.85 13.68 -20.10
N THR A 116 4.96 14.54 -20.61
CA THR A 116 5.26 15.47 -21.70
C THR A 116 5.79 16.83 -21.23
N ARG A 117 5.87 17.05 -19.90
CA ARG A 117 6.39 18.27 -19.29
C ARG A 117 7.58 17.97 -18.38
N ALA A 118 8.60 18.82 -18.43
CA ALA A 118 9.81 18.69 -17.63
C ALA A 118 9.54 18.70 -16.11
N ALA A 119 8.55 19.48 -15.65
CA ALA A 119 8.17 19.52 -14.24
C ALA A 119 7.62 18.17 -13.74
N ASP A 120 6.80 17.49 -14.56
CA ASP A 120 6.22 16.20 -14.21
C ASP A 120 7.31 15.12 -14.09
N ILE A 121 8.32 15.17 -14.97
CA ILE A 121 9.48 14.28 -14.91
C ILE A 121 10.28 14.49 -13.62
N GLU A 122 10.48 15.74 -13.21
CA GLU A 122 11.19 16.05 -11.97
C GLU A 122 10.42 15.59 -10.72
N THR A 123 9.10 15.82 -10.68
CA THR A 123 8.23 15.34 -9.61
C THR A 123 8.25 13.80 -9.52
N LEU A 124 8.16 13.11 -10.65
CA LEU A 124 8.23 11.64 -10.70
C LEU A 124 9.61 11.11 -10.29
N SER A 125 10.70 11.79 -10.68
CA SER A 125 12.06 11.44 -10.29
C SER A 125 12.29 11.58 -8.78
N ARG A 126 11.80 12.68 -8.18
CA ARG A 126 11.83 12.89 -6.72
C ARG A 126 10.97 11.86 -5.98
N ALA A 127 9.77 11.58 -6.47
CA ALA A 127 8.89 10.55 -5.90
C ALA A 127 9.55 9.16 -5.94
N ARG A 128 10.20 8.78 -7.05
CA ARG A 128 10.96 7.53 -7.15
C ARG A 128 12.12 7.47 -6.16
N LYS A 129 12.88 8.55 -6.01
CA LYS A 129 13.98 8.61 -5.04
C LYS A 129 13.50 8.41 -3.60
N ASN A 130 12.31 8.89 -3.26
CA ASN A 130 11.71 8.72 -1.94
C ASN A 130 11.03 7.35 -1.75
N LEU A 131 10.63 6.67 -2.84
CA LEU A 131 10.05 5.32 -2.80
C LEU A 131 11.08 4.19 -2.89
N ALA A 132 12.26 4.43 -3.45
CA ALA A 132 13.33 3.45 -3.41
C ALA A 132 13.58 3.10 -1.94
N PRO A 133 13.62 1.80 -1.56
CA PRO A 133 13.93 1.42 -0.19
C PRO A 133 15.22 2.15 0.15
N ALA A 134 15.19 2.95 1.22
CA ALA A 134 16.40 3.54 1.75
C ALA A 134 17.37 2.36 1.87
N GLN A 135 18.38 2.30 1.02
CA GLN A 135 19.55 1.49 1.27
C GLN A 135 19.93 1.94 2.67
N GLN A 136 19.67 1.09 3.67
CA GLN A 136 19.92 1.39 5.05
C GLN A 136 21.41 1.66 5.12
N ALA A 137 21.79 2.93 4.99
CA ALA A 137 23.05 3.39 5.51
C ALA A 137 23.03 2.93 6.97
N PRO A 138 24.12 2.28 7.44
CA PRO A 138 24.15 1.64 8.75
C PRO A 138 23.56 2.62 9.76
N ALA A 139 22.51 2.17 10.44
CA ALA A 139 21.61 2.98 11.26
C ALA A 139 22.39 4.11 11.93
N GLN A 140 22.18 5.36 11.48
CA GLN A 140 22.70 6.51 12.19
C GLN A 140 21.98 6.52 13.54
N GLN A 141 22.63 5.93 14.54
CA GLN A 141 22.21 5.98 15.93
C GLN A 141 22.08 7.45 16.30
N THR A 142 20.85 7.94 16.31
CA THR A 142 20.56 9.28 16.80
C THR A 142 20.60 9.17 18.32
N THR A 143 21.79 9.28 18.89
CA THR A 143 21.97 9.31 20.35
C THR A 143 21.45 10.64 20.86
N VAL A 144 20.28 10.62 21.51
CA VAL A 144 19.74 11.78 22.22
C VAL A 144 20.48 11.91 23.54
N THR A 145 21.48 12.80 23.61
CA THR A 145 22.16 13.11 24.87
C THR A 145 21.32 14.10 25.67
N VAL A 146 20.63 13.61 26.71
CA VAL A 146 19.95 14.46 27.69
C VAL A 146 20.98 15.00 28.66
N ASN A 147 21.37 16.27 28.52
CA ASN A 147 22.30 16.92 29.44
C ASN A 147 21.52 17.44 30.66
N GLN A 148 21.34 16.61 31.69
CA GLN A 148 20.83 17.07 32.98
C GLN A 148 21.94 17.86 33.68
N GLN A 149 21.91 19.19 33.54
CA GLN A 149 22.72 20.08 34.35
C GLN A 149 22.23 20.02 35.81
N ALA A 150 22.96 19.29 36.64
CA ALA A 150 22.83 19.36 38.09
C ALA A 150 23.31 20.74 38.56
N GLN A 151 22.37 21.64 38.86
CA GLN A 151 22.64 22.80 39.69
C GLN A 151 22.69 22.34 41.15
N ALA A 152 23.89 21.98 41.61
CA ALA A 152 24.18 21.92 43.03
C ALA A 152 24.63 23.32 43.50
N GLY A 153 23.77 23.97 44.28
CA GLY A 153 24.01 25.32 44.81
C GLY A 153 23.05 25.67 45.95
N ALA A 154 23.15 24.91 47.04
CA ALA A 154 22.85 25.27 48.44
C ALA A 154 21.59 26.11 48.75
N ALA A 155 20.52 25.44 49.19
CA ALA A 155 19.67 25.92 50.27
C ALA A 155 19.08 24.72 51.05
N ALA A 156 19.56 24.57 52.29
CA ALA A 156 18.89 24.01 53.47
C ALA A 156 17.87 22.87 53.31
N GLU A 157 18.27 21.69 53.82
CA GLU A 157 17.60 21.06 54.97
C GLU A 157 16.07 20.87 54.89
N ALA A 158 15.62 19.70 54.39
CA ALA A 158 14.56 18.89 54.99
C ALA A 158 14.23 17.64 54.14
N VAL A 159 14.41 16.47 54.76
CA VAL A 159 13.44 15.35 54.78
C VAL A 159 12.82 14.91 53.43
N SER A 160 13.26 13.76 52.91
CA SER A 160 12.47 12.51 52.88
C SER A 160 13.05 11.50 51.88
N THR A 161 13.66 10.45 52.42
CA THR A 161 13.82 9.17 51.72
C THR A 161 12.44 8.59 51.37
N PRO A 162 12.19 8.13 50.13
CA PRO A 162 10.96 7.42 49.80
C PRO A 162 10.90 6.10 50.59
N PRO A 163 9.78 5.77 51.28
CA PRO A 163 9.70 4.55 52.07
C PRO A 163 9.61 3.32 51.16
N ALA A 164 10.33 2.27 51.54
CA ALA A 164 10.25 0.94 50.95
C ALA A 164 8.81 0.36 51.09
N PRO A 165 8.36 -0.48 50.14
CA PRO A 165 7.01 -1.05 50.18
C PRO A 165 6.80 -1.87 51.46
N PRO A 166 5.63 -1.79 52.12
CA PRO A 166 5.37 -2.52 53.34
C PRO A 166 5.32 -4.02 53.06
N THR A 167 6.09 -4.80 53.82
CA THR A 167 5.99 -6.25 53.86
C THR A 167 4.62 -6.68 54.42
N PRO A 168 4.08 -7.83 53.97
CA PRO A 168 2.70 -8.26 54.25
C PRO A 168 2.36 -8.40 55.75
N GLU A 169 3.35 -8.50 56.64
CA GLU A 169 3.13 -8.55 58.09
C GLU A 169 2.65 -7.22 58.71
N GLY A 170 2.97 -6.07 58.10
CA GLY A 170 2.57 -4.75 58.61
C GLY A 170 1.07 -4.46 58.47
N ALA A 171 0.47 -4.90 57.37
CA ALA A 171 -0.95 -4.71 57.09
C ALA A 171 -1.84 -5.53 58.03
N VAL A 172 -1.41 -6.75 58.40
CA VAL A 172 -2.16 -7.65 59.29
C VAL A 172 -2.21 -7.13 60.73
N ARG A 173 -1.14 -6.48 61.20
CA ARG A 173 -1.10 -5.84 62.53
C ARG A 173 -1.94 -4.57 62.63
N ALA A 174 -2.18 -3.87 61.52
CA ALA A 174 -3.04 -2.68 61.48
C ALA A 174 -4.53 -3.06 61.55
N VAL A 175 -4.94 -4.15 60.88
CA VAL A 175 -6.31 -4.68 60.93
C VAL A 175 -6.69 -5.18 62.33
N LEU A 176 -5.77 -5.79 63.06
CA LEU A 176 -6.03 -6.26 64.44
C LEU A 176 -6.12 -5.14 65.49
N ARG A 177 -5.71 -3.90 65.17
CA ARG A 177 -5.75 -2.77 66.12
C ARG A 177 -6.98 -1.86 65.95
N GLY A 178 -7.94 -2.23 65.10
CA GLY A 178 -9.28 -1.62 65.09
C GLY A 178 -9.30 -0.11 64.82
N ALA A 179 -8.56 0.37 63.82
CA ALA A 179 -8.54 1.79 63.44
C ALA A 179 -9.17 2.03 62.06
N LEU A 180 -10.48 1.79 61.95
CA LEU A 180 -11.32 2.37 60.91
C LEU A 180 -12.61 2.91 61.56
N GLU A 181 -12.51 4.05 62.24
CA GLU A 181 -13.61 5.03 62.37
C GLU A 181 -13.53 5.91 61.10
N GLY A 182 -14.50 5.89 60.18
CA GLY A 182 -15.76 6.68 60.19
C GLY A 182 -15.54 7.93 59.30
N ASP A 183 -16.45 8.48 58.50
CA ASP A 183 -17.86 8.28 58.15
C ASP A 183 -18.15 9.20 56.92
N ASP A 184 -19.37 9.11 56.37
CA ASP A 184 -20.10 10.07 55.52
C ASP A 184 -19.83 10.18 54.00
N ALA A 185 -20.72 9.52 53.23
CA ALA A 185 -21.55 10.14 52.16
C ALA A 185 -22.75 9.24 51.81
#